data_AF-A0A0E3R3T0-F1
#
_entry.id   AF-A0A0E3R3T0-F1
#
_cell.length_a   1.000
_cell.length_b   1.000
_cell.length_c   1.000
_cell.angle_alpha   90.00
_cell.angle_beta   90.00
_cell.angle_gamma   90.00
#
_symmetry.space_group_name_H-M   'P 1'
#
loop_
_entity.id
_entity.type
_entity.pdbx_description
1 polymer ?
#
loop_
_entity_poly.entity_id
_entity_poly.type
_entity_poly.pdbx_seq_one_letter_code
_entity_poly.pdbx_strand_id
1 'polypeptide(L)'
;MNTKKNRSRKKDGKGLFSSESGTATVIATVLLLCIIFTALALIRVEYVPEWKIDAEKSHMNDVQKDMIELKSTADILSLLMASDSNFSASGLPITIPFIMGGGEIPILEPSKSSGMLSVSMERCKMTIIPKRLLVSDSLQVEEDAKKIECGGITYRSNNREYLDQVLRYENGALILAQGEKSVMKEFPSFNIEKTSEKNYTVSIQAIKIRGEPDAVSSNADVSLRLTGISNNVTYNSNDTGDIASFYGTVITEYPDAWISYLNETAKNAGLEYGTDYDLDKPSSNFVYFNFTSTNNKTLQSLSISESVIQADLGTGLSSSSEDVNWSESGEDENTEHEDKSIMELGEWYYFDMFSGTYEETLMSVSSIDPNMLTDRDEDYSLPVGSFKNYELSPYSEVNDFNYSMNNNGKTLNLNFGYNNFSSFNSTSIPTKATICMIYSFSGSKEPNIVMTLTGTERGTFKPNSGWCLYNQTFSISSKDPEEITLNLKVITDSGSNAAGTFRIDYLAVYLS
;
A
#
# COMPACT_ATOMS: atom_id res chain seq x y z
N MET A 1 98.37 -8.47 -56.80
CA MET A 1 96.93 -8.80 -56.76
C MET A 1 96.39 -8.29 -55.44
N ASN A 2 95.35 -7.47 -55.30
CA ASN A 2 94.33 -6.94 -56.20
C ASN A 2 94.03 -5.48 -55.84
N THR A 3 93.68 -4.71 -56.86
CA THR A 3 93.30 -3.30 -56.83
C THR A 3 91.80 -3.13 -56.51
N LYS A 4 91.43 -1.86 -56.21
CA LYS A 4 90.08 -1.24 -56.24
C LYS A 4 89.21 -1.53 -55.00
N LYS A 5 88.41 -0.59 -54.46
CA LYS A 5 87.92 0.71 -54.97
C LYS A 5 87.36 1.52 -53.80
N ASN A 6 87.79 2.78 -53.66
CA ASN A 6 87.04 3.79 -52.92
C ASN A 6 85.76 4.15 -53.70
N ARG A 7 84.60 4.12 -53.04
CA ARG A 7 83.34 4.68 -53.56
C ARG A 7 82.64 5.46 -52.44
N SER A 8 82.74 6.79 -52.54
CA SER A 8 81.88 7.76 -51.87
C SER A 8 80.49 7.83 -52.53
N ARG A 9 79.53 8.43 -51.80
CA ARG A 9 78.14 8.78 -52.17
C ARG A 9 77.18 7.58 -52.15
N LYS A 10 75.99 7.64 -51.54
CA LYS A 10 75.10 8.77 -51.23
C LYS A 10 74.18 8.29 -50.10
N LYS A 11 74.05 9.04 -49.01
CA LYS A 11 72.91 8.86 -48.09
C LYS A 11 71.71 9.45 -48.81
N ASP A 12 70.98 8.62 -49.57
CA ASP A 12 69.61 8.97 -49.94
C ASP A 12 68.79 8.81 -48.68
N GLY A 13 68.69 9.89 -47.91
CA GLY A 13 67.60 10.07 -46.96
C GLY A 13 66.33 10.06 -47.79
N LYS A 14 65.67 8.89 -47.87
CA LYS A 14 64.27 8.81 -48.29
C LYS A 14 63.48 9.60 -47.25
N GLY A 15 63.21 10.86 -47.57
CA GLY A 15 62.19 11.66 -46.91
C GLY A 15 60.86 10.97 -47.11
N LEU A 16 60.46 10.17 -46.12
CA LEU A 16 59.06 9.88 -45.89
C LEU A 16 58.43 11.21 -45.43
N PHE A 17 57.40 11.64 -46.14
CA PHE A 17 56.57 12.83 -45.89
C PHE A 17 57.10 14.16 -46.46
N SER A 18 56.70 14.43 -47.70
CA SER A 18 56.36 15.80 -48.10
C SER A 18 55.19 16.29 -47.23
N SER A 19 55.35 17.48 -46.68
CA SER A 19 54.52 18.14 -45.65
C SER A 19 53.04 18.35 -46.01
N GLU A 20 52.65 18.22 -47.27
CA GLU A 20 51.24 18.37 -47.70
C GLU A 20 50.41 17.08 -47.56
N SER A 21 51.00 15.89 -47.78
CA SER A 21 50.26 14.62 -47.73
C SER A 21 49.95 14.16 -46.29
N GLY A 22 50.89 14.36 -45.36
CA GLY A 22 50.65 14.10 -43.94
C GLY A 22 49.56 15.01 -43.37
N THR A 23 49.59 16.30 -43.71
CA THR A 23 48.59 17.29 -43.28
C THR A 23 47.21 16.98 -43.85
N ALA A 24 47.11 16.63 -45.15
CA ALA A 24 45.85 16.24 -45.78
C ALA A 24 45.24 14.96 -45.15
N THR A 25 46.08 13.99 -44.77
CA THR A 25 45.64 12.75 -44.13
C THR A 25 45.09 13.03 -42.73
N VAL A 26 45.77 13.88 -41.96
CA VAL A 26 45.28 14.32 -40.63
C VAL A 26 43.95 15.05 -40.74
N ILE A 27 43.81 15.99 -41.68
CA ILE A 27 42.55 16.72 -41.90
C ILE A 27 41.41 15.75 -42.27
N ALA A 28 41.67 14.79 -43.16
CA ALA A 28 40.69 13.79 -43.56
C ALA A 28 40.27 12.89 -42.37
N THR A 29 41.21 12.46 -41.53
CA THR A 29 40.92 11.66 -40.33
C THR A 29 40.11 12.45 -39.30
N VAL A 30 40.45 13.71 -39.05
CA VAL A 30 39.69 14.58 -38.14
C VAL A 30 38.27 14.78 -38.66
N LEU A 31 38.10 15.04 -39.95
CA LEU A 31 36.78 15.23 -40.55
C LEU A 31 35.94 13.95 -40.48
N LEU A 32 36.53 12.78 -40.73
CA LEU A 32 35.85 11.49 -40.55
C LEU A 32 35.42 11.26 -39.10
N LEU A 33 36.31 11.57 -38.15
CA LEU A 33 36.01 11.45 -36.72
C LEU A 33 34.86 12.39 -36.32
N CYS A 34 34.83 13.63 -36.81
CA CYS A 34 33.74 14.57 -36.60
C CYS A 34 32.40 14.04 -37.16
N ILE A 35 32.41 13.43 -38.35
CA ILE A 35 31.20 12.81 -38.93
C ILE A 35 30.71 11.67 -38.04
N ILE A 36 31.61 10.78 -37.60
CA ILE A 36 31.26 9.67 -36.71
C ILE A 36 30.68 10.19 -35.39
N PHE A 37 31.31 11.19 -34.77
CA PHE A 37 30.78 11.80 -33.55
C PHE A 37 29.43 12.45 -33.76
N THR A 38 29.22 13.12 -34.89
CA THR A 38 27.91 13.74 -35.21
C THR A 38 26.84 12.68 -35.37
N ALA A 39 27.12 11.59 -36.08
CA ALA A 39 26.20 10.47 -36.22
C ALA A 39 25.89 9.80 -34.88
N LEU A 40 26.90 9.57 -34.04
CA LEU A 40 26.72 9.01 -32.70
C LEU A 40 25.90 9.94 -31.79
N ALA A 41 26.13 11.25 -31.87
CA ALA A 41 25.35 12.24 -31.14
C ALA A 41 23.88 12.23 -31.59
N LEU A 42 23.62 12.15 -32.89
CA LEU A 42 22.25 12.05 -33.43
C LEU A 42 21.56 10.77 -32.94
N ILE A 43 22.23 9.61 -33.01
CA ILE A 43 21.70 8.34 -32.50
C ILE A 43 21.35 8.46 -31.01
N ARG A 44 22.26 9.02 -30.22
CA ARG A 44 22.10 9.20 -28.77
C ARG A 44 20.94 10.10 -28.38
N VAL A 45 20.69 11.16 -29.15
CA VAL A 45 19.67 12.17 -28.80
C VAL A 45 18.31 11.82 -29.38
N GLU A 46 18.26 11.25 -30.58
CA GLU A 46 17.00 11.11 -31.33
C GLU A 46 16.46 9.67 -31.34
N TYR A 47 17.32 8.65 -31.24
CA TYR A 47 16.91 7.25 -31.39
C TYR A 47 16.97 6.45 -30.09
N VAL A 48 18.00 6.68 -29.25
CA VAL A 48 18.18 5.96 -27.98
C VAL A 48 16.97 6.10 -27.05
N PRO A 49 16.34 7.28 -26.87
CA PRO A 49 15.15 7.39 -26.02
C PRO A 49 13.98 6.52 -26.49
N GLU A 50 13.66 6.51 -27.79
CA GLU A 50 12.60 5.67 -28.34
C GLU A 50 12.91 4.18 -28.18
N TRP A 51 14.16 3.77 -28.41
CA TRP A 51 14.58 2.39 -28.17
C TRP A 51 14.51 2.01 -26.69
N LYS A 52 14.69 2.97 -25.79
CA LYS A 52 14.64 2.76 -24.35
C LYS A 52 13.21 2.56 -23.90
N ILE A 53 12.27 3.35 -24.43
CA ILE A 53 10.83 3.16 -24.24
C ILE A 53 10.39 1.77 -24.70
N ASP A 54 10.80 1.34 -25.90
CA ASP A 54 10.46 0.01 -26.43
C ASP A 54 11.05 -1.12 -25.59
N ALA A 55 12.29 -0.96 -25.13
CA ALA A 55 12.95 -1.95 -24.28
C ALA A 55 12.28 -2.07 -22.90
N GLU A 56 11.94 -0.95 -22.25
CA GLU A 56 11.23 -0.95 -20.96
C GLU A 56 9.80 -1.47 -21.09
N LYS A 57 9.10 -1.14 -22.18
CA LYS A 57 7.79 -1.72 -22.49
C LYS A 57 7.87 -3.23 -22.68
N SER A 58 8.90 -3.73 -23.37
CA SER A 58 9.13 -5.17 -23.48
C SER A 58 9.36 -5.81 -22.12
N HIS A 59 10.17 -5.19 -21.27
CA HIS A 59 10.41 -5.65 -19.91
C HIS A 59 9.10 -5.74 -19.09
N MET A 60 8.24 -4.72 -19.16
CA MET A 60 6.94 -4.75 -18.47
C MET A 60 6.01 -5.87 -18.96
N ASN A 61 6.08 -6.26 -20.24
CA ASN A 61 5.34 -7.42 -20.73
C ASN A 61 5.85 -8.73 -20.13
N ASP A 62 7.16 -8.83 -19.87
CA ASP A 62 7.73 -10.01 -19.23
C ASP A 62 7.35 -10.07 -17.75
N VAL A 63 7.43 -8.95 -17.02
CA VAL A 63 6.92 -8.85 -15.63
C VAL A 63 5.44 -9.23 -15.54
N GLN A 64 4.61 -8.78 -16.50
CA GLN A 64 3.20 -9.15 -16.52
C GLN A 64 3.01 -10.67 -16.69
N LYS A 65 3.86 -11.35 -17.48
CA LYS A 65 3.80 -12.82 -17.59
C LYS A 65 4.14 -13.49 -16.26
N ASP A 66 5.16 -13.01 -15.55
CA ASP A 66 5.54 -13.54 -14.23
C ASP A 66 4.39 -13.38 -13.23
N MET A 67 3.69 -12.24 -13.25
CA MET A 67 2.49 -12.02 -12.42
C MET A 67 1.29 -12.91 -12.82
N ILE A 68 1.14 -13.22 -14.10
CA ILE A 68 0.13 -14.19 -14.58
C ILE A 68 0.50 -15.60 -14.12
N GLU A 69 1.78 -15.97 -14.16
CA GLU A 69 2.28 -17.25 -13.65
C GLU A 69 2.06 -17.38 -12.14
N LEU A 70 2.27 -16.31 -11.39
CA LEU A 70 1.90 -16.20 -9.97
C LEU A 70 0.41 -16.49 -9.75
N LYS A 71 -0.48 -15.80 -10.46
CA LYS A 71 -1.91 -16.06 -10.34
C LYS A 71 -2.25 -17.51 -10.69
N SER A 72 -1.76 -18.02 -11.82
CA SER A 72 -2.04 -19.39 -12.24
C SER A 72 -1.57 -20.41 -11.19
N THR A 73 -0.40 -20.18 -10.60
CA THR A 73 0.13 -21.04 -9.53
C THR A 73 -0.76 -20.98 -8.29
N ALA A 74 -1.21 -19.79 -7.90
CA ALA A 74 -2.10 -19.61 -6.77
C ALA A 74 -3.47 -20.29 -6.99
N ASP A 75 -4.05 -20.18 -8.19
CA ASP A 75 -5.31 -20.83 -8.55
C ASP A 75 -5.16 -22.37 -8.56
N ILE A 76 -4.04 -22.90 -9.07
CA ILE A 76 -3.74 -24.35 -9.03
C ILE A 76 -3.59 -24.84 -7.59
N LEU A 77 -2.86 -24.10 -6.74
CA LEU A 77 -2.73 -24.43 -5.32
C LEU A 77 -4.10 -24.43 -4.63
N SER A 78 -4.93 -23.41 -4.88
CA SER A 78 -6.29 -23.33 -4.36
C SER A 78 -7.14 -24.54 -4.76
N LEU A 79 -7.14 -24.90 -6.04
CA LEU A 79 -7.89 -26.05 -6.56
C LEU A 79 -7.40 -27.38 -5.97
N LEU A 80 -6.08 -27.55 -5.84
CA LEU A 80 -5.47 -28.76 -5.29
C LEU A 80 -5.84 -28.93 -3.81
N MET A 81 -5.78 -27.84 -3.03
CA MET A 81 -6.18 -27.82 -1.63
C MET A 81 -7.68 -28.06 -1.45
N ALA A 82 -8.52 -27.61 -2.38
CA ALA A 82 -9.96 -27.89 -2.36
C ALA A 82 -10.29 -29.36 -2.66
N SER A 83 -9.42 -30.07 -3.38
CA SER A 83 -9.67 -31.44 -3.83
C SER A 83 -9.20 -32.52 -2.86
N ASP A 84 -8.19 -32.23 -2.02
CA ASP A 84 -7.63 -33.19 -1.06
C ASP A 84 -7.86 -32.73 0.38
N SER A 85 -8.73 -33.43 1.10
CA SER A 85 -9.03 -33.13 2.51
C SER A 85 -7.88 -33.44 3.48
N ASN A 86 -6.82 -34.09 3.01
CA ASN A 86 -5.61 -34.40 3.78
C ASN A 86 -4.38 -33.62 3.29
N PHE A 87 -4.58 -32.48 2.61
CA PHE A 87 -3.47 -31.61 2.21
C PHE A 87 -2.63 -31.26 3.45
N SER A 88 -1.48 -31.93 3.58
CA SER A 88 -0.69 -32.01 4.80
C SER A 88 -0.14 -30.63 5.19
N ALA A 89 0.07 -30.44 6.49
CA ALA A 89 0.70 -29.28 7.14
C ALA A 89 2.11 -28.90 6.62
N SER A 90 2.64 -29.61 5.62
CA SER A 90 3.92 -29.34 4.96
C SER A 90 3.79 -28.46 3.71
N GLY A 91 2.55 -28.27 3.20
CA GLY A 91 2.25 -27.48 2.00
C GLY A 91 2.94 -27.98 0.72
N LEU A 92 2.50 -27.47 -0.43
CA LEU A 92 3.21 -27.65 -1.70
C LEU A 92 3.93 -26.33 -2.04
N PRO A 93 5.23 -26.19 -1.76
CA PRO A 93 5.97 -25.00 -2.11
C PRO A 93 6.28 -25.01 -3.61
N ILE A 94 5.93 -23.92 -4.29
CA ILE A 94 6.26 -23.65 -5.69
C ILE A 94 7.03 -22.33 -5.72
N THR A 95 8.21 -22.34 -6.34
CA THR A 95 9.04 -21.15 -6.48
C THR A 95 8.89 -20.58 -7.87
N ILE A 96 8.57 -19.29 -7.94
CA ILE A 96 8.38 -18.53 -9.18
C ILE A 96 9.52 -17.52 -9.28
N PRO A 97 10.30 -17.52 -10.38
CA PRO A 97 11.24 -16.45 -10.65
C PRO A 97 10.49 -15.19 -11.10
N PHE A 98 10.93 -14.04 -10.63
CA PHE A 98 10.42 -12.73 -10.98
C PHE A 98 11.53 -11.87 -11.57
N ILE A 99 11.34 -11.44 -12.82
CA ILE A 99 12.28 -10.59 -13.52
C ILE A 99 12.11 -9.16 -12.98
N MET A 100 13.08 -8.68 -12.22
CA MET A 100 13.00 -7.36 -11.58
C MET A 100 13.65 -6.23 -12.39
N GLY A 101 14.53 -6.56 -13.34
CA GLY A 101 15.20 -5.54 -14.14
C GLY A 101 15.37 -5.89 -15.61
N GLY A 102 15.23 -4.86 -16.43
CA GLY A 102 15.31 -4.96 -17.88
C GLY A 102 15.35 -3.59 -18.54
N GLY A 103 15.00 -3.54 -19.81
CA GLY A 103 14.96 -2.28 -20.57
C GLY A 103 16.33 -1.73 -20.97
N GLU A 104 17.40 -2.51 -20.88
CA GLU A 104 18.72 -2.09 -21.36
C GLU A 104 18.81 -2.03 -22.89
N ILE A 105 19.58 -1.08 -23.41
CA ILE A 105 20.01 -1.05 -24.82
C ILE A 105 21.50 -1.39 -24.84
N PRO A 106 21.90 -2.58 -25.34
CA PRO A 106 23.30 -2.97 -25.39
C PRO A 106 24.19 -1.89 -26.02
N ILE A 107 25.37 -1.64 -25.43
CA ILE A 107 26.40 -0.70 -25.89
C ILE A 107 26.00 0.79 -25.79
N LEU A 108 24.75 1.12 -26.07
CA LEU A 108 24.26 2.49 -26.03
C LEU A 108 23.84 2.85 -24.60
N GLU A 109 22.86 2.19 -24.03
CA GLU A 109 22.36 2.49 -22.69
C GLU A 109 22.19 1.21 -21.86
N PRO A 110 23.31 0.68 -21.31
CA PRO A 110 23.31 -0.62 -20.65
C PRO A 110 22.62 -0.61 -19.27
N SER A 111 22.15 0.54 -18.81
CA SER A 111 21.47 0.66 -17.53
C SER A 111 20.06 0.08 -17.58
N LYS A 112 19.84 -0.92 -16.73
CA LYS A 112 18.54 -1.52 -16.49
C LYS A 112 17.64 -0.62 -15.64
N SER A 113 16.37 -0.75 -15.89
CA SER A 113 15.28 -0.29 -15.03
C SER A 113 15.12 -1.31 -13.90
N SER A 114 14.55 -0.88 -12.78
CA SER A 114 14.40 -1.72 -11.59
C SER A 114 12.93 -1.90 -11.27
N GLY A 115 12.63 -2.77 -10.32
CA GLY A 115 11.31 -2.93 -9.74
C GLY A 115 11.38 -3.26 -8.27
N MET A 116 10.24 -3.16 -7.61
CA MET A 116 10.04 -3.58 -6.23
C MET A 116 8.92 -4.60 -6.17
N LEU A 117 9.21 -5.78 -5.62
CA LEU A 117 8.24 -6.84 -5.36
C LEU A 117 7.99 -6.88 -3.86
N SER A 118 6.73 -6.76 -3.45
CA SER A 118 6.33 -6.75 -2.05
C SER A 118 5.22 -7.76 -1.78
N VAL A 119 5.30 -8.44 -0.65
CA VAL A 119 4.28 -9.36 -0.14
C VAL A 119 3.55 -8.66 1.01
N SER A 120 2.22 -8.74 1.02
CA SER A 120 1.33 -8.35 2.12
C SER A 120 1.49 -6.91 2.68
N MET A 121 2.15 -6.00 1.96
CA MET A 121 2.31 -4.60 2.39
C MET A 121 1.03 -3.74 2.24
N GLU A 122 0.22 -4.00 1.22
CA GLU A 122 -1.04 -3.28 0.98
C GLU A 122 -2.22 -4.06 1.56
N ARG A 123 -3.15 -3.35 2.23
CA ARG A 123 -4.36 -3.94 2.81
C ARG A 123 -5.37 -4.29 1.72
N CYS A 124 -5.81 -5.54 1.72
CA CYS A 124 -6.98 -5.99 0.98
C CYS A 124 -7.87 -6.83 1.91
N LYS A 125 -9.13 -6.47 2.04
CA LYS A 125 -10.09 -7.17 2.92
C LYS A 125 -11.43 -7.34 2.23
N MET A 126 -11.91 -8.58 2.21
CA MET A 126 -13.26 -8.91 1.75
C MET A 126 -14.14 -9.25 2.95
N THR A 127 -15.34 -8.68 3.04
CA THR A 127 -16.35 -9.05 4.03
C THR A 127 -17.65 -9.39 3.33
N ILE A 128 -18.23 -10.54 3.66
CA ILE A 128 -19.50 -10.99 3.10
C ILE A 128 -20.50 -11.22 4.24
N ILE A 129 -21.69 -10.64 4.13
CA ILE A 129 -22.77 -10.75 5.13
C ILE A 129 -23.97 -11.39 4.45
N PRO A 130 -24.19 -12.71 4.65
CA PRO A 130 -25.39 -13.39 4.18
C PRO A 130 -26.65 -12.90 4.90
N LYS A 131 -27.77 -12.86 4.18
CA LYS A 131 -29.10 -12.59 4.73
C LYS A 131 -30.03 -13.75 4.46
N ARG A 132 -30.50 -14.37 5.53
CA ARG A 132 -31.35 -15.56 5.47
C ARG A 132 -32.83 -15.18 5.47
N LEU A 133 -33.66 -15.98 4.78
CA LEU A 133 -35.12 -15.91 4.87
C LEU A 133 -35.65 -16.82 5.99
N LEU A 134 -36.48 -16.29 6.89
CA LEU A 134 -37.23 -17.10 7.84
C LEU A 134 -38.58 -17.52 7.23
N VAL A 135 -38.84 -18.85 7.25
CA VAL A 135 -39.96 -19.57 6.61
C VAL A 135 -41.36 -19.07 7.01
N SER A 136 -41.49 -18.15 7.97
CA SER A 136 -42.78 -17.76 8.56
C SER A 136 -43.26 -16.35 8.23
N ASP A 137 -42.40 -15.39 7.83
CA ASP A 137 -42.86 -13.98 7.82
C ASP A 137 -42.12 -13.00 6.89
N SER A 138 -41.44 -13.46 5.84
CA SER A 138 -40.62 -12.59 4.94
C SER A 138 -39.55 -11.74 5.66
N LEU A 139 -39.29 -12.03 6.94
CA LEU A 139 -38.28 -11.38 7.75
C LEU A 139 -36.90 -11.92 7.37
N GLN A 140 -36.01 -11.00 6.96
CA GLN A 140 -34.62 -11.31 6.67
C GLN A 140 -33.79 -11.13 7.94
N VAL A 141 -32.94 -12.12 8.23
CA VAL A 141 -31.99 -12.06 9.37
C VAL A 141 -30.58 -12.00 8.81
N GLU A 142 -29.80 -11.02 9.28
CA GLU A 142 -28.38 -10.92 8.99
C GLU A 142 -27.61 -11.99 9.75
N GLU A 143 -26.78 -12.74 9.03
CA GLU A 143 -25.86 -13.70 9.62
C GLU A 143 -24.50 -13.07 9.95
N ASP A 144 -23.70 -13.79 10.73
CA ASP A 144 -22.35 -13.36 11.10
C ASP A 144 -21.49 -13.08 9.86
N ALA A 145 -20.92 -11.88 9.83
CA ALA A 145 -20.03 -11.42 8.76
C ALA A 145 -18.82 -12.35 8.58
N LYS A 146 -18.63 -12.81 7.34
CA LYS A 146 -17.47 -13.62 6.92
C LYS A 146 -16.37 -12.66 6.46
N LYS A 147 -15.34 -12.51 7.29
CA LYS A 147 -14.22 -11.57 7.07
C LYS A 147 -13.01 -12.33 6.57
N ILE A 148 -12.44 -11.88 5.46
CA ILE A 148 -11.28 -12.49 4.81
C ILE A 148 -10.25 -11.40 4.60
N GLU A 149 -9.10 -11.54 5.26
CA GLU A 149 -7.94 -10.68 5.06
C GLU A 149 -7.18 -11.22 3.85
N CYS A 150 -7.40 -10.64 2.68
CA CYS A 150 -6.92 -11.20 1.41
C CYS A 150 -5.40 -11.06 1.24
N GLY A 151 -4.80 -10.02 1.83
CA GLY A 151 -3.40 -9.67 1.59
C GLY A 151 -3.13 -9.43 0.10
N GLY A 152 -1.89 -9.66 -0.34
CA GLY A 152 -1.58 -9.68 -1.77
C GLY A 152 -0.10 -9.51 -2.07
N ILE A 153 0.25 -9.57 -3.35
CA ILE A 153 1.61 -9.42 -3.84
C ILE A 153 1.60 -8.28 -4.86
N THR A 154 2.47 -7.29 -4.67
CA THR A 154 2.56 -6.13 -5.56
C THR A 154 3.93 -6.06 -6.21
N TYR A 155 3.96 -5.89 -7.53
CA TYR A 155 5.12 -5.42 -8.26
C TYR A 155 4.93 -3.94 -8.62
N ARG A 156 5.93 -3.11 -8.33
CA ARG A 156 6.00 -1.69 -8.72
C ARG A 156 7.23 -1.50 -9.62
N SER A 157 7.03 -1.02 -10.84
CA SER A 157 8.17 -0.68 -11.70
C SER A 157 8.85 0.61 -11.26
N ASN A 158 10.09 0.76 -11.69
CA ASN A 158 10.87 2.00 -11.65
C ASN A 158 11.56 2.16 -13.01
N ASN A 159 10.75 2.50 -14.01
CA ASN A 159 11.13 2.76 -15.39
C ASN A 159 11.72 4.17 -15.52
N ARG A 160 12.56 4.39 -16.55
CA ARG A 160 13.22 5.68 -16.78
C ARG A 160 12.54 6.51 -17.86
N GLU A 161 12.08 5.86 -18.93
CA GLU A 161 11.50 6.53 -20.10
C GLU A 161 10.06 6.06 -20.36
N TYR A 162 9.74 4.81 -20.07
CA TYR A 162 8.39 4.25 -20.10
C TYR A 162 7.66 4.54 -18.79
N LEU A 163 6.32 4.52 -18.86
CA LEU A 163 5.48 4.81 -17.70
C LEU A 163 5.60 3.73 -16.61
N ASP A 164 5.53 4.17 -15.36
CA ASP A 164 5.49 3.24 -14.23
C ASP A 164 4.13 2.55 -14.10
N GLN A 165 4.19 1.26 -13.78
CA GLN A 165 3.06 0.37 -13.66
C GLN A 165 3.10 -0.35 -12.31
N VAL A 166 1.92 -0.54 -11.73
CA VAL A 166 1.73 -1.35 -10.54
C VAL A 166 0.91 -2.58 -10.93
N LEU A 167 1.46 -3.76 -10.70
CA LEU A 167 0.78 -5.04 -10.89
C LEU A 167 0.50 -5.63 -9.51
N ARG A 168 -0.78 -5.74 -9.16
CA ARG A 168 -1.24 -6.20 -7.86
C ARG A 168 -1.97 -7.52 -8.02
N TYR A 169 -1.50 -8.56 -7.34
CA TYR A 169 -2.27 -9.77 -7.10
C TYR A 169 -2.98 -9.66 -5.74
N GLU A 170 -4.31 -9.68 -5.72
CA GLU A 170 -5.10 -9.65 -4.48
C GLU A 170 -6.39 -10.44 -4.60
N ASN A 171 -6.73 -11.24 -3.59
CA ASN A 171 -7.94 -12.07 -3.54
C ASN A 171 -8.23 -12.87 -4.84
N GLY A 172 -7.19 -13.40 -5.49
CA GLY A 172 -7.31 -14.12 -6.75
C GLY A 172 -7.43 -13.25 -8.00
N ALA A 173 -7.51 -11.93 -7.88
CA ALA A 173 -7.47 -10.99 -9.00
C ALA A 173 -6.03 -10.57 -9.32
N LEU A 174 -5.73 -10.35 -10.60
CA LEU A 174 -4.55 -9.61 -11.03
C LEU A 174 -4.99 -8.24 -11.57
N ILE A 175 -4.50 -7.18 -10.97
CA ILE A 175 -4.87 -5.79 -11.25
C ILE A 175 -3.65 -5.07 -11.81
N LEU A 176 -3.86 -4.31 -12.88
CA LEU A 176 -2.90 -3.35 -13.41
C LEU A 176 -3.36 -1.94 -13.06
N ALA A 177 -2.52 -1.18 -12.37
CA ALA A 177 -2.73 0.24 -12.11
C ALA A 177 -1.65 1.10 -12.78
N GLN A 178 -2.10 2.22 -13.34
CA GLN A 178 -1.28 3.21 -14.04
C GLN A 178 -1.78 4.60 -13.67
N GLY A 179 -1.05 5.30 -12.79
CA GLY A 179 -1.52 6.53 -12.17
C GLY A 179 -2.83 6.30 -11.40
N GLU A 180 -3.84 7.12 -11.64
CA GLU A 180 -5.14 7.05 -10.94
C GLU A 180 -6.09 5.97 -11.50
N LYS A 181 -5.72 5.25 -12.56
CA LYS A 181 -6.58 4.25 -13.19
C LYS A 181 -6.12 2.84 -12.85
N SER A 182 -7.07 1.98 -12.51
CA SER A 182 -6.85 0.55 -12.30
C SER A 182 -7.80 -0.29 -13.14
N VAL A 183 -7.30 -1.42 -13.65
CA VAL A 183 -8.09 -2.39 -14.43
C VAL A 183 -7.70 -3.80 -14.02
N MET A 184 -8.70 -4.69 -13.92
CA MET A 184 -8.47 -6.09 -13.65
C MET A 184 -8.02 -6.79 -14.94
N LYS A 185 -6.82 -7.38 -14.94
CA LYS A 185 -6.24 -8.14 -16.05
C LYS A 185 -6.66 -9.59 -16.04
N GLU A 186 -6.71 -10.18 -14.85
CA GLU A 186 -7.19 -11.54 -14.64
C GLU A 186 -8.17 -11.54 -13.47
N PHE A 187 -9.25 -12.30 -13.62
CA PHE A 187 -10.39 -12.23 -12.71
C PHE A 187 -10.24 -13.15 -11.49
N PRO A 188 -10.75 -12.75 -10.32
CA PRO A 188 -10.88 -13.61 -9.16
C PRO A 188 -11.98 -14.65 -9.39
N SER A 189 -12.02 -15.65 -8.52
CA SER A 189 -13.08 -16.65 -8.52
C SER A 189 -14.33 -16.14 -7.81
N PHE A 190 -15.05 -15.23 -8.46
CA PHE A 190 -16.37 -14.76 -8.06
C PHE A 190 -17.35 -15.06 -9.20
N ASN A 191 -18.20 -16.05 -9.01
CA ASN A 191 -19.07 -16.54 -10.07
C ASN A 191 -20.54 -16.38 -9.69
N ILE A 192 -21.32 -15.81 -10.61
CA ILE A 192 -22.77 -15.71 -10.51
C ILE A 192 -23.35 -16.53 -11.66
N GLU A 193 -23.91 -17.68 -11.33
CA GLU A 193 -24.48 -18.58 -12.33
C GLU A 193 -25.99 -18.59 -12.26
N LYS A 194 -26.64 -18.50 -13.42
CA LYS A 194 -28.06 -18.71 -13.55
C LYS A 194 -28.36 -20.21 -13.66
N THR A 195 -28.88 -20.81 -12.60
CA THR A 195 -29.20 -22.25 -12.55
C THR A 195 -30.57 -22.60 -13.12
N SER A 196 -31.52 -21.66 -13.07
CA SER A 196 -32.84 -21.78 -13.70
C SER A 196 -33.32 -20.41 -14.19
N GLU A 197 -34.50 -20.31 -14.80
CA GLU A 197 -35.02 -19.04 -15.33
C GLU A 197 -34.99 -17.89 -14.30
N LYS A 198 -35.16 -18.22 -13.02
CA LYS A 198 -35.22 -17.28 -11.90
C LYS A 198 -34.17 -17.52 -10.81
N ASN A 199 -33.49 -18.67 -10.80
CA ASN A 199 -32.59 -19.02 -9.70
C ASN A 199 -31.13 -18.74 -10.05
N TYR A 200 -30.40 -18.21 -9.07
CA TYR A 200 -28.99 -17.88 -9.18
C TYR A 200 -28.20 -18.57 -8.07
N THR A 201 -27.03 -19.08 -8.42
CA THR A 201 -26.03 -19.60 -7.50
C THR A 201 -24.83 -18.67 -7.52
N VAL A 202 -24.38 -18.25 -6.34
CA VAL A 202 -23.17 -17.46 -6.19
C VAL A 202 -22.10 -18.28 -5.50
N SER A 203 -20.93 -18.34 -6.11
CA SER A 203 -19.78 -19.09 -5.60
C SER A 203 -18.57 -18.16 -5.55
N ILE A 204 -18.00 -18.02 -4.36
CA ILE A 204 -16.88 -17.12 -4.09
C ILE A 204 -15.74 -17.96 -3.51
N GLN A 205 -14.67 -18.11 -4.27
CA GLN A 205 -13.41 -18.66 -3.78
C GLN A 205 -12.45 -17.49 -3.56
N ALA A 206 -12.34 -17.08 -2.30
CA ALA A 206 -11.38 -16.08 -1.87
C ALA A 206 -10.00 -16.69 -1.71
N ILE A 207 -8.97 -15.87 -1.92
CA ILE A 207 -7.58 -16.24 -1.69
C ILE A 207 -6.97 -15.27 -0.69
N LYS A 208 -6.48 -15.82 0.41
CA LYS A 208 -5.69 -15.14 1.42
C LYS A 208 -4.21 -15.41 1.18
N ILE A 209 -3.48 -14.37 0.84
CA ILE A 209 -2.02 -14.38 0.89
C ILE A 209 -1.59 -14.14 2.33
N ARG A 210 -0.91 -15.12 2.91
CA ARG A 210 -0.25 -15.08 4.21
C ARG A 210 1.24 -14.93 4.00
N GLY A 211 1.92 -14.20 4.87
CA GLY A 211 3.35 -13.95 4.76
C GLY A 211 3.61 -12.59 5.37
N GLU A 212 4.73 -12.47 6.06
CA GLU A 212 5.17 -11.21 6.66
C GLU A 212 5.37 -10.18 5.52
N PRO A 213 4.80 -8.96 5.60
CA PRO A 213 5.27 -7.75 4.96
C PRO A 213 6.77 -7.73 4.72
N ASP A 214 7.12 -8.01 3.47
CA ASP A 214 8.49 -7.96 2.98
C ASP A 214 8.49 -7.35 1.58
N ALA A 215 9.59 -6.67 1.24
CA ALA A 215 9.78 -6.08 -0.07
C ALA A 215 11.23 -6.16 -0.51
N VAL A 216 11.43 -6.52 -1.77
CA VAL A 216 12.73 -6.54 -2.42
C VAL A 216 12.71 -5.60 -3.61
N SER A 217 13.56 -4.58 -3.57
CA SER A 217 13.85 -3.71 -4.71
C SER A 217 15.14 -4.16 -5.39
N SER A 218 15.08 -4.47 -6.68
CA SER A 218 16.20 -5.04 -7.41
C SER A 218 16.11 -4.72 -8.91
N ASN A 219 17.25 -4.86 -9.60
CA ASN A 219 17.33 -4.92 -11.07
C ASN A 219 17.79 -6.30 -11.57
N ALA A 220 17.84 -7.28 -10.65
CA ALA A 220 18.16 -8.67 -10.87
C ALA A 220 17.01 -9.56 -10.38
N ASP A 221 16.89 -10.75 -10.97
CA ASP A 221 15.77 -11.64 -10.72
C ASP A 221 15.66 -12.03 -9.23
N VAL A 222 14.42 -12.06 -8.74
CA VAL A 222 14.06 -12.44 -7.37
C VAL A 222 13.22 -13.70 -7.43
N SER A 223 13.27 -14.54 -6.41
CA SER A 223 12.38 -15.70 -6.32
C SER A 223 11.26 -15.43 -5.32
N LEU A 224 10.04 -15.86 -5.67
CA LEU A 224 8.88 -15.83 -4.78
C LEU A 224 8.44 -17.27 -4.55
N ARG A 225 8.39 -17.71 -3.30
CA ARG A 225 7.92 -19.04 -2.94
C ARG A 225 6.48 -18.96 -2.47
N LEU A 226 5.60 -19.72 -3.10
CA LEU A 226 4.20 -19.88 -2.72
C LEU A 226 3.98 -21.26 -2.13
N THR A 227 3.34 -21.34 -0.98
CA THR A 227 3.05 -22.61 -0.30
C THR A 227 1.56 -22.67 0.03
N GLY A 228 0.82 -23.60 -0.56
CA GLY A 228 -0.57 -23.84 -0.19
C GLY A 228 -0.67 -24.36 1.25
N ILE A 229 -1.48 -23.72 2.10
CA ILE A 229 -1.61 -24.06 3.53
C ILE A 229 -2.91 -24.79 3.81
N SER A 230 -4.04 -24.23 3.41
CA SER A 230 -5.37 -24.80 3.67
C SER A 230 -6.42 -24.25 2.73
N ASN A 231 -7.52 -24.97 2.59
CA ASN A 231 -8.74 -24.47 1.98
C ASN A 231 -9.93 -24.77 2.88
N ASN A 232 -10.63 -23.72 3.30
CA ASN A 232 -11.72 -23.80 4.27
C ASN A 232 -13.03 -23.33 3.63
N VAL A 233 -14.09 -24.12 3.77
CA VAL A 233 -15.44 -23.65 3.46
C VAL A 233 -15.89 -22.73 4.60
N THR A 234 -16.00 -21.44 4.31
CA THR A 234 -16.34 -20.41 5.29
C THR A 234 -17.85 -20.27 5.44
N TYR A 235 -18.60 -20.50 4.37
CA TYR A 235 -20.06 -20.45 4.38
C TYR A 235 -20.64 -21.30 3.25
N ASN A 236 -21.76 -21.95 3.54
CA ASN A 236 -22.57 -22.63 2.55
C ASN A 236 -24.04 -22.50 2.95
N SER A 237 -24.85 -21.88 2.09
CA SER A 237 -26.28 -21.72 2.34
C SER A 237 -27.01 -23.06 2.43
N ASN A 238 -26.50 -24.12 1.77
CA ASN A 238 -27.14 -25.44 1.83
C ASN A 238 -27.14 -26.04 3.25
N ASP A 239 -26.17 -25.65 4.08
CA ASP A 239 -26.05 -26.12 5.46
C ASP A 239 -26.87 -25.27 6.44
N THR A 240 -27.18 -24.03 6.05
CA THR A 240 -27.78 -23.01 6.93
C THR A 240 -29.24 -22.70 6.60
N GLY A 241 -29.71 -22.92 5.35
CA GLY A 241 -31.09 -22.76 4.91
C GLY A 241 -31.24 -21.75 3.76
N ASP A 242 -32.49 -21.39 3.45
CA ASP A 242 -32.80 -20.50 2.33
C ASP A 242 -32.21 -19.10 2.52
N ILE A 243 -31.45 -18.63 1.52
CA ILE A 243 -30.82 -17.32 1.49
C ILE A 243 -31.66 -16.34 0.66
N ALA A 244 -31.78 -15.10 1.13
CA ALA A 244 -32.53 -14.04 0.46
C ALA A 244 -31.62 -13.05 -0.28
N SER A 245 -30.51 -12.67 0.31
CA SER A 245 -29.59 -11.66 -0.23
C SER A 245 -28.22 -11.83 0.43
N PHE A 246 -27.23 -11.10 -0.08
CA PHE A 246 -25.97 -10.91 0.66
C PHE A 246 -25.35 -9.57 0.31
N TYR A 247 -24.60 -9.04 1.27
CA TYR A 247 -23.71 -7.90 1.08
C TYR A 247 -22.28 -8.38 0.94
N GLY A 248 -21.56 -7.85 -0.03
CA GLY A 248 -20.13 -8.02 -0.20
C GLY A 248 -19.46 -6.65 -0.14
N THR A 249 -18.40 -6.53 0.64
CA THR A 249 -17.56 -5.33 0.68
C THR A 249 -16.12 -5.70 0.42
N VAL A 250 -15.44 -4.94 -0.43
CA VAL A 250 -14.00 -5.09 -0.69
C VAL A 250 -13.31 -3.78 -0.33
N ILE A 251 -12.37 -3.84 0.60
CA ILE A 251 -11.47 -2.74 0.96
C ILE A 251 -10.17 -2.98 0.21
N THR A 252 -9.76 -2.03 -0.64
CA THR A 252 -8.64 -2.14 -1.58
C THR A 252 -8.21 -0.76 -2.07
N GLU A 253 -6.93 -0.59 -2.41
CA GLU A 253 -6.44 0.62 -3.11
C GLU A 253 -6.92 0.70 -4.56
N TYR A 254 -7.51 -0.37 -5.10
CA TYR A 254 -7.91 -0.49 -6.51
C TYR A 254 -9.42 -0.69 -6.70
N PRO A 255 -10.30 0.18 -6.14
CA PRO A 255 -11.74 -0.03 -6.18
C PRO A 255 -12.34 0.01 -7.60
N ASP A 256 -11.76 0.79 -8.51
CA ASP A 256 -12.31 0.99 -9.85
C ASP A 256 -12.24 -0.31 -10.68
N ALA A 257 -11.17 -1.09 -10.49
CA ALA A 257 -11.02 -2.42 -11.07
C ALA A 257 -12.10 -3.38 -10.54
N TRP A 258 -12.33 -3.40 -9.23
CA TRP A 258 -13.33 -4.26 -8.59
C TRP A 258 -14.77 -3.88 -8.97
N ILE A 259 -15.11 -2.58 -8.99
CA ILE A 259 -16.43 -2.10 -9.40
C ILE A 259 -16.72 -2.50 -10.85
N SER A 260 -15.75 -2.29 -11.75
CA SER A 260 -15.90 -2.65 -13.16
C SER A 260 -16.13 -4.14 -13.31
N TYR A 261 -15.31 -4.96 -12.65
CA TYR A 261 -15.42 -6.42 -12.68
C TYR A 261 -16.75 -6.93 -12.12
N LEU A 262 -17.17 -6.49 -10.93
CA LEU A 262 -18.41 -6.96 -10.30
C LEU A 262 -19.65 -6.55 -11.11
N ASN A 263 -19.63 -5.35 -11.69
CA ASN A 263 -20.69 -4.86 -12.58
C ASN A 263 -20.81 -5.72 -13.84
N GLU A 264 -19.68 -6.00 -14.50
CA GLU A 264 -19.64 -6.86 -15.69
C GLU A 264 -20.06 -8.29 -15.37
N THR A 265 -19.60 -8.84 -14.24
CA THR A 265 -19.95 -10.19 -13.78
C THR A 265 -21.46 -10.32 -13.55
N ALA A 266 -22.07 -9.36 -12.85
CA ALA A 266 -23.51 -9.34 -12.62
C ALA A 266 -24.32 -9.17 -13.92
N LYS A 267 -23.90 -8.26 -14.81
CA LYS A 267 -24.55 -8.06 -16.12
C LYS A 267 -24.47 -9.29 -17.02
N ASN A 268 -23.32 -9.95 -17.05
CA ASN A 268 -23.09 -11.16 -17.84
C ASN A 268 -23.95 -12.33 -17.34
N ALA A 269 -24.23 -12.39 -16.03
CA ALA A 269 -25.21 -13.31 -15.45
C ALA A 269 -26.68 -12.95 -15.79
N GLY A 270 -26.92 -11.79 -16.39
CA GLY A 270 -28.25 -11.29 -16.76
C GLY A 270 -28.98 -10.58 -15.62
N LEU A 271 -28.26 -10.09 -14.60
CA LEU A 271 -28.83 -9.26 -13.52
C LEU A 271 -28.96 -7.79 -13.95
N GLU A 272 -29.97 -7.12 -13.44
CA GLU A 272 -30.25 -5.71 -13.72
C GLU A 272 -29.82 -4.81 -12.56
N TYR A 273 -29.01 -3.80 -12.87
CA TYR A 273 -28.49 -2.83 -11.89
C TYR A 273 -29.64 -2.01 -11.28
N GLY A 274 -29.63 -1.81 -9.97
CA GLY A 274 -30.66 -1.09 -9.22
C GLY A 274 -31.94 -1.90 -8.95
N THR A 275 -32.01 -3.13 -9.46
CA THR A 275 -33.15 -4.05 -9.25
C THR A 275 -32.69 -5.34 -8.58
N ASP A 276 -31.75 -6.05 -9.21
CA ASP A 276 -31.27 -7.35 -8.72
C ASP A 276 -29.92 -7.24 -7.99
N TYR A 277 -29.16 -6.19 -8.29
CA TYR A 277 -27.94 -5.87 -7.57
C TYR A 277 -27.67 -4.37 -7.52
N ASP A 278 -26.98 -3.94 -6.47
CA ASP A 278 -26.47 -2.59 -6.30
C ASP A 278 -24.95 -2.63 -6.18
N LEU A 279 -24.31 -1.58 -6.72
CA LEU A 279 -22.89 -1.31 -6.58
C LEU A 279 -22.71 0.14 -6.16
N ASP A 280 -21.85 0.36 -5.17
CA ASP A 280 -21.50 1.68 -4.69
C ASP A 280 -19.99 1.77 -4.35
N LYS A 281 -19.47 3.00 -4.38
CA LYS A 281 -18.12 3.38 -3.98
C LYS A 281 -18.22 4.43 -2.87
N PRO A 282 -18.51 4.04 -1.61
CA PRO A 282 -18.72 4.98 -0.52
C PRO A 282 -17.47 5.78 -0.14
N SER A 283 -16.27 5.29 -0.45
CA SER A 283 -14.99 5.97 -0.21
C SER A 283 -13.94 5.61 -1.26
N SER A 284 -12.76 6.25 -1.21
CA SER A 284 -11.69 6.04 -2.19
C SER A 284 -11.14 4.61 -2.22
N ASN A 285 -11.32 3.80 -1.17
CA ASN A 285 -10.74 2.46 -1.05
C ASN A 285 -11.78 1.38 -0.73
N PHE A 286 -13.06 1.64 -1.01
CA PHE A 286 -14.16 0.76 -0.61
C PHE A 286 -15.11 0.49 -1.75
N VAL A 287 -15.40 -0.78 -1.98
CA VAL A 287 -16.40 -1.26 -2.94
C VAL A 287 -17.50 -1.99 -2.19
N TYR A 288 -18.74 -1.59 -2.45
CA TYR A 288 -19.93 -2.23 -1.92
C TYR A 288 -20.68 -2.93 -3.05
N PHE A 289 -21.01 -4.20 -2.87
CA PHE A 289 -21.86 -5.00 -3.76
C PHE A 289 -23.00 -5.62 -2.95
N ASN A 290 -24.22 -5.51 -3.46
CA ASN A 290 -25.39 -6.11 -2.85
C ASN A 290 -26.13 -6.94 -3.89
N PHE A 291 -26.36 -8.22 -3.62
CA PHE A 291 -27.29 -9.03 -4.40
C PHE A 291 -28.64 -9.07 -3.69
N THR A 292 -29.70 -8.61 -4.36
CA THR A 292 -31.05 -8.59 -3.80
C THR A 292 -31.96 -9.55 -4.55
N SER A 293 -32.55 -10.53 -3.85
CA SER A 293 -33.59 -11.35 -4.48
C SER A 293 -34.85 -10.52 -4.73
N THR A 294 -35.37 -10.64 -5.95
CA THR A 294 -36.64 -10.08 -6.38
C THR A 294 -37.64 -11.20 -6.68
N ASN A 295 -38.93 -10.87 -6.89
CA ASN A 295 -39.95 -11.85 -7.28
C ASN A 295 -39.63 -12.59 -8.61
N ASN A 296 -38.68 -12.06 -9.38
CA ASN A 296 -38.28 -12.60 -10.67
C ASN A 296 -36.88 -13.23 -10.67
N LYS A 297 -36.01 -12.90 -9.71
CA LYS A 297 -34.65 -13.46 -9.61
C LYS A 297 -34.31 -13.70 -8.15
N THR A 298 -34.06 -14.95 -7.79
CA THR A 298 -33.83 -15.39 -6.42
C THR A 298 -32.46 -16.01 -6.27
N LEU A 299 -31.78 -15.69 -5.17
CA LEU A 299 -30.55 -16.35 -4.76
C LEU A 299 -30.90 -17.74 -4.20
N GLN A 300 -30.54 -18.78 -4.92
CA GLN A 300 -30.79 -20.16 -4.51
C GLN A 300 -29.70 -20.67 -3.58
N SER A 301 -28.43 -20.37 -3.89
CA SER A 301 -27.33 -20.74 -3.03
C SER A 301 -26.19 -19.74 -3.06
N LEU A 302 -25.51 -19.65 -1.91
CA LEU A 302 -24.29 -18.89 -1.72
C LEU A 302 -23.25 -19.82 -1.09
N SER A 303 -22.12 -19.98 -1.75
CA SER A 303 -20.96 -20.71 -1.24
C SER A 303 -19.75 -19.78 -1.17
N ILE A 304 -19.08 -19.79 -0.02
CA ILE A 304 -17.88 -19.00 0.23
C ILE A 304 -16.81 -19.94 0.77
N SER A 305 -15.69 -20.01 0.06
CA SER A 305 -14.50 -20.73 0.46
C SER A 305 -13.30 -19.78 0.50
N GLU A 306 -12.35 -20.10 1.38
CA GLU A 306 -11.11 -19.36 1.58
C GLU A 306 -9.94 -20.33 1.38
N SER A 307 -9.06 -20.02 0.44
CA SER A 307 -7.77 -20.68 0.29
C SER A 307 -6.68 -19.82 0.90
N VAL A 308 -5.88 -20.39 1.79
CA VAL A 308 -4.74 -19.72 2.42
C VAL A 308 -3.46 -20.17 1.74
N ILE A 309 -2.73 -19.22 1.16
CA ILE A 309 -1.45 -19.44 0.49
C ILE A 309 -0.41 -18.60 1.20
N GLN A 310 0.66 -19.23 1.67
CA GLN A 310 1.81 -18.52 2.20
C GLN A 310 2.71 -18.06 1.06
N ALA A 311 3.18 -16.81 1.11
CA ALA A 311 4.12 -16.23 0.17
C ALA A 311 5.37 -15.76 0.93
N ASP A 312 6.53 -16.24 0.51
CA ASP A 312 7.83 -15.84 1.07
C ASP A 312 8.72 -15.31 -0.06
N LEU A 313 9.31 -14.13 0.12
CA LEU A 313 10.33 -13.62 -0.79
C LEU A 313 11.66 -14.35 -0.53
N GLY A 314 12.25 -14.87 -1.58
CA GLY A 314 13.59 -15.46 -1.55
C GLY A 314 14.65 -14.38 -1.74
N THR A 315 15.66 -14.35 -0.88
CA THR A 315 16.89 -13.60 -1.15
C THR A 315 17.52 -14.15 -2.43
N GLY A 316 17.69 -13.28 -3.43
CA GLY A 316 18.05 -13.64 -4.80
C GLY A 316 19.21 -14.62 -4.93
N LEU A 317 19.15 -15.40 -6.01
CA LEU A 317 20.16 -16.37 -6.42
C LEU A 317 21.49 -15.64 -6.69
N SER A 318 22.36 -15.51 -5.67
CA SER A 318 23.74 -15.08 -5.89
C SER A 318 24.48 -16.20 -6.62
N SER A 319 24.65 -16.03 -7.92
CA SER A 319 25.55 -16.86 -8.72
C SER A 319 26.99 -16.46 -8.40
N SER A 320 27.65 -17.21 -7.53
CA SER A 320 29.11 -17.33 -7.56
C SER A 320 29.56 -18.68 -6.98
N SER A 321 30.20 -19.44 -7.87
CA SER A 321 31.13 -20.54 -7.67
C SER A 321 31.77 -20.69 -6.29
N GLU A 322 31.79 -21.94 -5.82
CA GLU A 322 32.84 -22.65 -5.07
C GLU A 322 33.77 -21.88 -4.11
N ASP A 323 33.80 -22.39 -2.88
CA ASP A 323 34.90 -22.41 -1.90
C ASP A 323 35.22 -21.12 -1.12
N VAL A 324 34.91 -21.09 0.18
CA VAL A 324 35.75 -21.59 1.29
C VAL A 324 35.12 -21.15 2.61
N ASN A 325 34.90 -22.14 3.48
CA ASN A 325 34.55 -22.00 4.89
C ASN A 325 35.57 -21.16 5.66
N TRP A 326 35.15 -20.06 6.29
CA TRP A 326 35.74 -19.60 7.54
C TRP A 326 34.65 -19.22 8.52
N SER A 327 34.63 -19.99 9.60
CA SER A 327 33.81 -19.84 10.78
C SER A 327 34.24 -18.58 11.52
N GLU A 328 33.28 -17.72 11.85
CA GLU A 328 33.42 -16.87 13.04
C GLU A 328 32.09 -16.78 13.76
N SER A 329 32.18 -17.20 15.01
CA SER A 329 31.14 -17.32 16.03
C SER A 329 30.55 -15.96 16.38
N GLY A 330 29.23 -15.86 16.34
CA GLY A 330 28.43 -14.85 17.01
C GLY A 330 27.11 -15.50 17.41
N GLU A 331 26.74 -15.35 18.67
CA GLU A 331 25.72 -16.10 19.38
C GLU A 331 24.32 -15.89 18.78
N ASP A 332 23.67 -17.00 18.43
CA ASP A 332 22.24 -17.07 18.14
C ASP A 332 21.44 -16.86 19.42
N GLU A 333 20.83 -15.69 19.57
CA GLU A 333 19.52 -15.55 20.19
C GLU A 333 18.77 -14.46 19.42
N ASN A 334 17.73 -14.82 18.68
CA ASN A 334 16.42 -14.21 18.88
C ASN A 334 15.33 -14.89 18.06
N THR A 335 14.39 -15.40 18.84
CA THR A 335 13.04 -15.84 18.53
C THR A 335 12.18 -14.66 18.05
N GLU A 336 11.36 -14.90 17.02
CA GLU A 336 9.92 -14.54 16.94
C GLU A 336 9.42 -13.07 16.72
N HIS A 337 8.53 -12.95 15.71
CA HIS A 337 7.27 -12.16 15.64
C HIS A 337 7.17 -10.76 14.95
N GLU A 338 6.33 -10.74 13.89
CA GLU A 338 5.28 -9.77 13.50
C GLU A 338 5.64 -8.32 13.06
N ASP A 339 5.64 -8.11 11.74
CA ASP A 339 4.82 -7.14 10.97
C ASP A 339 4.33 -5.80 11.58
N LYS A 340 5.16 -5.02 12.28
CA LYS A 340 4.87 -3.58 12.49
C LYS A 340 6.16 -2.75 12.60
N SER A 341 6.07 -1.45 12.33
CA SER A 341 7.23 -0.54 12.40
C SER A 341 7.69 -0.35 13.86
N ILE A 342 8.98 -0.09 14.05
CA ILE A 342 9.56 0.18 15.38
C ILE A 342 9.47 1.68 15.67
N MET A 343 8.98 2.07 16.85
CA MET A 343 9.05 3.46 17.31
C MET A 343 10.43 3.75 17.90
N GLU A 344 11.09 4.76 17.37
CA GLU A 344 12.36 5.30 17.84
C GLU A 344 12.15 6.38 18.91
N LEU A 345 13.06 6.46 19.88
CA LEU A 345 13.08 7.58 20.81
C LEU A 345 13.78 8.78 20.18
N GLY A 346 13.28 9.97 20.48
CA GLY A 346 13.83 11.22 19.94
C GLY A 346 13.17 11.70 18.66
N GLU A 347 12.03 11.12 18.28
CA GLU A 347 11.28 11.49 17.08
C GLU A 347 9.84 11.92 17.39
N TRP A 348 9.24 12.65 16.45
CA TRP A 348 7.83 13.03 16.45
C TRP A 348 7.01 12.01 15.67
N TYR A 349 5.92 11.56 16.28
CA TYR A 349 4.97 10.63 15.69
C TYR A 349 3.59 11.28 15.56
N TYR A 350 2.92 10.94 14.46
CA TYR A 350 1.52 11.28 14.20
C TYR A 350 0.65 10.06 14.50
N PHE A 351 -0.51 10.28 15.10
CA PHE A 351 -1.44 9.21 15.37
C PHE A 351 -2.02 8.64 14.07
N ASP A 352 -2.01 7.32 13.91
CA ASP A 352 -2.57 6.63 12.74
C ASP A 352 -4.01 6.14 12.96
N MET A 353 -4.46 6.18 14.22
CA MET A 353 -5.82 5.88 14.61
C MET A 353 -6.47 7.14 15.17
N PHE A 354 -7.62 7.51 14.61
CA PHE A 354 -8.44 8.62 15.06
C PHE A 354 -9.90 8.14 15.13
N SER A 355 -10.57 8.42 16.25
CA SER A 355 -12.00 8.17 16.42
C SER A 355 -12.60 9.23 17.32
N GLY A 356 -13.92 9.33 17.34
CA GLY A 356 -14.56 10.08 18.41
C GLY A 356 -16.07 9.96 18.45
N THR A 357 -16.61 10.43 19.56
CA THR A 357 -18.03 10.40 19.89
C THR A 357 -18.49 11.76 20.36
N TYR A 358 -19.70 12.15 19.97
CA TYR A 358 -20.39 13.30 20.51
C TYR A 358 -21.69 12.81 21.15
N GLU A 359 -21.85 13.02 22.46
CA GLU A 359 -22.99 12.48 23.22
C GLU A 359 -23.17 10.97 23.03
N GLU A 360 -22.06 10.22 23.12
CA GLU A 360 -22.04 8.75 22.95
C GLU A 360 -22.45 8.26 21.54
N THR A 361 -22.73 9.19 20.61
CA THR A 361 -22.99 8.87 19.20
C THR A 361 -21.67 8.93 18.44
N LEU A 362 -21.36 7.87 17.69
CA LEU A 362 -20.16 7.80 16.86
C LEU A 362 -20.19 8.89 15.78
N MET A 363 -19.09 9.61 15.62
CA MET A 363 -18.95 10.59 14.54
C MET A 363 -18.83 9.92 13.17
N SER A 364 -19.25 10.62 12.12
CA SER A 364 -19.15 10.13 10.75
C SER A 364 -17.68 9.94 10.35
N VAL A 365 -17.36 8.81 9.71
CA VAL A 365 -16.00 8.46 9.29
C VAL A 365 -15.42 9.50 8.30
N SER A 366 -16.28 10.16 7.52
CA SER A 366 -15.89 11.28 6.62
C SER A 366 -15.34 12.53 7.33
N SER A 367 -15.47 12.62 8.67
CA SER A 367 -14.98 13.76 9.48
C SER A 367 -13.75 13.42 10.32
N ILE A 368 -13.18 12.22 10.14
CA ILE A 368 -12.13 11.64 10.99
C ILE A 368 -11.09 10.98 10.08
N ASP A 369 -10.18 11.79 9.53
CA ASP A 369 -8.99 11.34 8.81
C ASP A 369 -7.75 11.79 9.62
N PRO A 370 -6.93 10.86 10.17
CA PRO A 370 -5.73 11.22 10.94
C PRO A 370 -4.73 12.05 10.14
N ASN A 371 -4.71 11.94 8.80
CA ASN A 371 -3.78 12.69 7.96
C ASN A 371 -4.04 14.20 8.00
N MET A 372 -5.27 14.62 8.33
CA MET A 372 -5.65 16.04 8.46
C MET A 372 -5.04 16.73 9.68
N LEU A 373 -4.28 16.02 10.51
CA LEU A 373 -3.63 16.56 11.72
C LEU A 373 -2.11 16.57 11.60
N THR A 374 -1.58 16.31 10.40
CA THR A 374 -0.15 16.14 10.14
C THR A 374 0.48 17.38 9.49
N ASP A 375 -0.33 18.22 8.85
CA ASP A 375 0.07 19.40 8.12
C ASP A 375 -0.23 20.69 8.90
N ARG A 376 0.83 21.35 9.36
CA ARG A 376 0.76 22.69 9.97
C ARG A 376 1.30 23.75 9.02
N ASP A 377 1.06 25.03 9.31
CA ASP A 377 1.70 26.16 8.63
C ASP A 377 3.25 26.05 8.72
N GLU A 378 3.89 25.61 7.64
CA GLU A 378 5.35 25.40 7.57
C GLU A 378 6.13 26.71 7.69
N ASP A 379 5.50 27.84 7.33
CA ASP A 379 6.10 29.18 7.40
C ASP A 379 6.05 29.75 8.85
N TYR A 380 5.30 29.11 9.76
CA TYR A 380 5.17 29.53 11.15
C TYR A 380 6.10 28.75 12.11
N SER A 381 7.06 29.45 12.70
CA SER A 381 7.97 28.88 13.70
C SER A 381 7.30 28.75 15.08
N LEU A 382 7.08 27.51 15.53
CA LEU A 382 6.48 27.27 16.85
C LEU A 382 7.40 27.72 18.01
N PRO A 383 6.85 28.37 19.05
CA PRO A 383 7.62 28.73 20.23
C PRO A 383 8.09 27.50 21.01
N VAL A 384 9.34 27.54 21.45
CA VAL A 384 9.93 26.47 22.27
C VAL A 384 9.57 26.70 23.74
N GLY A 385 8.94 25.72 24.37
CA GLY A 385 8.59 25.79 25.78
C GLY A 385 7.40 24.91 26.15
N SER A 386 7.01 24.97 27.42
CA SER A 386 5.87 24.22 27.95
C SER A 386 4.66 25.14 28.08
N PHE A 387 3.63 24.88 27.28
CA PHE A 387 2.44 25.72 27.17
C PHE A 387 1.17 24.88 27.23
N LYS A 388 0.11 25.41 27.83
CA LYS A 388 -1.24 24.80 27.74
C LYS A 388 -2.11 25.58 26.74
N ASN A 389 -1.97 26.91 26.73
CA ASN A 389 -2.78 27.82 25.93
C ASN A 389 -1.92 29.00 25.44
N TYR A 390 -0.83 28.76 24.71
CA TYR A 390 -0.05 29.87 24.16
C TYR A 390 -0.73 30.37 22.88
N GLU A 391 -1.14 31.63 22.84
CA GLU A 391 -1.82 32.22 21.68
C GLU A 391 -0.85 32.36 20.50
N LEU A 392 -1.26 31.87 19.32
CA LEU A 392 -0.52 31.96 18.08
C LEU A 392 -1.11 33.11 17.25
N SER A 393 -0.32 34.17 17.04
CA SER A 393 -0.75 35.34 16.28
C SER A 393 0.44 36.00 15.57
N PRO A 394 0.46 36.05 14.22
CA PRO A 394 -0.53 35.49 13.29
C PRO A 394 -0.29 33.99 13.02
N TYR A 395 -1.34 33.17 12.99
CA TYR A 395 -1.29 31.77 12.54
C TYR A 395 -2.41 31.52 11.54
N SER A 396 -2.11 30.81 10.46
CA SER A 396 -3.09 30.43 9.43
C SER A 396 -3.21 28.92 9.40
N GLU A 397 -4.42 28.40 9.49
CA GLU A 397 -4.69 26.97 9.30
C GLU A 397 -4.39 26.50 7.87
N VAL A 398 -3.93 25.26 7.72
CA VAL A 398 -3.71 24.61 6.42
C VAL A 398 -4.82 23.58 6.19
N ASN A 399 -5.05 22.72 7.18
CA ASN A 399 -6.09 21.70 7.16
C ASN A 399 -6.52 21.41 8.60
N ASP A 400 -7.80 21.57 8.91
CA ASP A 400 -8.28 21.44 10.27
C ASP A 400 -9.40 20.42 10.42
N PHE A 401 -9.26 19.55 11.42
CA PHE A 401 -10.42 18.91 12.02
C PHE A 401 -11.29 20.00 12.64
N ASN A 402 -12.55 20.09 12.24
CA ASN A 402 -13.51 21.00 12.84
C ASN A 402 -14.81 20.27 13.22
N TYR A 403 -15.34 20.57 14.41
CA TYR A 403 -16.58 19.97 14.88
C TYR A 403 -17.48 20.98 15.59
N SER A 404 -18.71 21.12 15.10
CA SER A 404 -19.72 22.03 15.66
C SER A 404 -20.45 21.40 16.83
N MET A 405 -20.35 22.04 18.00
CA MET A 405 -21.06 21.65 19.22
C MET A 405 -22.32 22.50 19.37
N ASN A 406 -23.47 21.88 19.15
CA ASN A 406 -24.74 22.61 19.00
C ASN A 406 -25.50 22.83 20.32
N ASN A 407 -25.24 22.05 21.39
CA ASN A 407 -25.98 22.18 22.65
C ASN A 407 -25.06 22.24 23.89
N ASN A 408 -25.56 22.92 24.92
CA ASN A 408 -24.87 23.15 26.20
C ASN A 408 -24.74 21.86 27.03
N GLY A 409 -23.64 21.72 27.78
CA GLY A 409 -23.41 20.60 28.69
C GLY A 409 -23.06 19.29 27.97
N LYS A 410 -22.85 19.36 26.66
CA LYS A 410 -22.51 18.22 25.82
C LYS A 410 -21.01 17.98 25.77
N THR A 411 -20.66 16.72 25.57
CA THR A 411 -19.27 16.24 25.56
C THR A 411 -18.89 15.72 24.17
N LEU A 412 -17.79 16.24 23.63
CA LEU A 412 -17.05 15.63 22.53
C LEU A 412 -15.87 14.84 23.10
N ASN A 413 -15.76 13.56 22.76
CA ASN A 413 -14.61 12.73 23.09
C ASN A 413 -13.89 12.35 21.79
N LEU A 414 -12.61 12.70 21.70
CA LEU A 414 -11.72 12.32 20.61
C LEU A 414 -10.68 11.35 21.15
N ASN A 415 -10.45 10.23 20.47
CA ASN A 415 -9.45 9.24 20.86
C ASN A 415 -8.46 9.05 19.71
N PHE A 416 -7.18 9.13 20.04
CA PHE A 416 -6.06 8.97 19.13
C PHE A 416 -5.14 7.86 19.62
N GLY A 417 -4.56 7.09 18.70
CA GLY A 417 -3.64 6.01 19.05
C GLY A 417 -2.83 5.50 17.86
N TYR A 418 -2.24 4.33 18.07
CA TYR A 418 -1.34 3.66 17.12
C TYR A 418 -1.79 2.23 16.85
N ASN A 419 -1.72 1.82 15.59
CA ASN A 419 -1.92 0.45 15.13
C ASN A 419 -0.81 -0.01 14.17
N ASN A 420 0.05 0.91 13.71
CA ASN A 420 1.12 0.60 12.76
C ASN A 420 2.48 0.29 13.42
N PHE A 421 2.56 0.24 14.77
CA PHE A 421 3.82 0.03 15.51
C PHE A 421 3.77 -1.17 16.48
N SER A 422 4.81 -2.03 16.49
CA SER A 422 4.86 -3.29 17.28
C SER A 422 5.65 -3.17 18.56
N SER A 423 6.65 -2.29 18.57
CA SER A 423 7.59 -2.19 19.66
C SER A 423 8.31 -0.85 19.64
N PHE A 424 8.86 -0.47 20.80
CA PHE A 424 9.90 0.54 20.86
C PHE A 424 11.24 -0.11 20.55
N ASN A 425 12.18 0.64 19.96
CA ASN A 425 13.52 0.12 19.71
C ASN A 425 14.13 -0.45 21.01
N SER A 426 14.68 -1.66 20.90
CA SER A 426 14.89 -2.65 21.96
C SER A 426 15.84 -2.25 23.10
N THR A 427 16.42 -1.05 23.05
CA THR A 427 17.37 -0.54 24.05
C THR A 427 16.77 0.45 25.05
N SER A 428 15.56 1.00 24.84
CA SER A 428 14.96 1.94 25.79
C SER A 428 13.44 2.14 25.63
N ILE A 429 12.70 1.96 26.73
CA ILE A 429 11.27 2.26 26.83
C ILE A 429 11.09 3.78 27.02
N PRO A 430 10.14 4.45 26.32
CA PRO A 430 9.92 5.88 26.52
C PRO A 430 9.46 6.16 27.95
N THR A 431 10.11 7.13 28.59
CA THR A 431 9.75 7.57 29.94
C THR A 431 8.99 8.89 29.91
N LYS A 432 9.05 9.60 28.77
CA LYS A 432 8.39 10.88 28.56
C LYS A 432 7.73 10.93 27.20
N ALA A 433 6.54 11.52 27.15
CA ALA A 433 5.83 11.85 25.92
C ALA A 433 5.47 13.33 25.93
N THR A 434 5.85 14.07 24.89
CA THR A 434 5.50 15.48 24.72
C THR A 434 4.43 15.60 23.66
N ILE A 435 3.26 16.12 24.04
CA ILE A 435 2.16 16.36 23.10
C ILE A 435 2.28 17.78 22.56
N CYS A 436 2.29 17.91 21.24
CA CYS A 436 2.20 19.18 20.53
C CYS A 436 0.88 19.21 19.78
N MET A 437 0.00 20.16 20.13
CA MET A 437 -1.31 20.32 19.50
C MET A 437 -1.58 21.80 19.20
N ILE A 438 -1.99 22.10 17.98
CA ILE A 438 -2.48 23.40 17.56
C ILE A 438 -4.00 23.32 17.43
N TYR A 439 -4.71 24.13 18.19
CA TYR A 439 -6.15 24.03 18.33
C TYR A 439 -6.80 25.39 18.51
N SER A 440 -8.09 25.49 18.20
CA SER A 440 -8.87 26.69 18.48
C SER A 440 -10.30 26.35 18.86
N PHE A 441 -10.98 27.30 19.50
CA PHE A 441 -12.41 27.21 19.72
C PHE A 441 -13.06 28.53 19.38
N SER A 442 -14.11 28.45 18.57
CA SER A 442 -14.92 29.61 18.17
C SER A 442 -16.32 29.45 18.72
N GLY A 443 -16.68 30.24 19.74
CA GLY A 443 -17.99 30.15 20.37
C GLY A 443 -18.20 31.24 21.42
N SER A 444 -19.38 31.22 22.05
CA SER A 444 -19.76 32.27 23.01
C SER A 444 -19.07 32.15 24.37
N LYS A 445 -18.63 30.93 24.73
CA LYS A 445 -17.95 30.59 25.99
C LYS A 445 -16.93 29.49 25.76
N GLU A 446 -15.76 29.64 26.35
CA GLU A 446 -14.65 28.69 26.25
C GLU A 446 -14.99 27.34 26.93
N PRO A 447 -14.85 26.20 26.24
CA PRO A 447 -15.07 24.89 26.82
C PRO A 447 -13.93 24.52 27.78
N ASN A 448 -14.20 23.61 28.71
CA ASN A 448 -13.15 22.91 29.43
C ASN A 448 -12.66 21.74 28.58
N ILE A 449 -11.36 21.69 28.33
CA ILE A 449 -10.72 20.58 27.62
C ILE A 449 -9.96 19.76 28.65
N VAL A 450 -10.27 18.46 28.73
CA VAL A 450 -9.58 17.48 29.57
C VAL A 450 -8.81 16.54 28.66
N MET A 451 -7.51 16.42 28.88
CA MET A 451 -6.63 15.53 28.13
C MET A 451 -6.14 14.40 29.02
N THR A 452 -6.27 13.18 28.51
CA THR A 452 -5.71 11.97 29.13
C THR A 452 -4.75 11.31 28.17
N LEU A 453 -3.60 10.88 28.68
CA LEU A 453 -2.60 10.12 27.93
C LEU A 453 -2.38 8.82 28.69
N THR A 454 -2.43 7.70 27.98
CA THR A 454 -2.26 6.33 28.52
C THR A 454 -3.12 6.10 29.78
N GLY A 455 -4.40 6.49 29.71
CA GLY A 455 -5.39 6.28 30.78
C GLY A 455 -5.24 7.16 32.05
N THR A 456 -4.26 8.06 32.13
CA THR A 456 -4.13 8.98 33.26
C THR A 456 -4.66 10.36 32.89
N GLU A 457 -5.53 10.97 33.71
CA GLU A 457 -5.92 12.38 33.52
C GLU A 457 -4.73 13.29 33.80
N ARG A 458 -4.29 14.07 32.81
CA ARG A 458 -3.01 14.82 32.92
C ARG A 458 -3.11 16.31 32.72
N GLY A 459 -4.26 16.84 32.30
CA GLY A 459 -4.45 18.29 32.26
C GLY A 459 -5.87 18.72 31.92
N THR A 460 -6.32 19.76 32.61
CA THR A 460 -7.47 20.57 32.21
C THR A 460 -6.99 21.93 31.76
N PHE A 461 -7.51 22.42 30.64
CA PHE A 461 -7.19 23.72 30.09
C PHE A 461 -8.39 24.30 29.32
N LYS A 462 -8.32 25.59 29.00
CA LYS A 462 -9.36 26.34 28.27
C LYS A 462 -8.75 27.07 27.08
N PRO A 463 -9.31 26.99 25.87
CA PRO A 463 -8.79 27.73 24.72
C PRO A 463 -8.81 29.25 25.00
N ASN A 464 -7.75 29.97 24.61
CA ASN A 464 -7.81 31.43 24.51
C ASN A 464 -8.50 31.83 23.20
N SER A 465 -8.68 33.13 22.97
CA SER A 465 -9.15 33.63 21.68
C SER A 465 -8.16 33.29 20.56
N GLY A 466 -8.64 32.67 19.46
CA GLY A 466 -7.82 32.34 18.30
C GLY A 466 -7.12 30.98 18.39
N TRP A 467 -6.08 30.79 17.58
CA TRP A 467 -5.27 29.58 17.55
C TRP A 467 -4.34 29.51 18.76
N CYS A 468 -4.28 28.35 19.40
CA CYS A 468 -3.53 28.11 20.62
C CYS A 468 -2.58 26.92 20.42
N LEU A 469 -1.39 27.02 20.99
CA LEU A 469 -0.45 25.92 21.12
C LEU A 469 -0.54 25.28 22.51
N TYR A 470 -0.79 23.98 22.49
CA TYR A 470 -0.56 23.08 23.60
C TYR A 470 0.77 22.35 23.39
N ASN A 471 1.70 22.48 24.32
CA ASN A 471 2.98 21.79 24.33
C ASN A 471 3.30 21.35 25.77
N GLN A 472 3.03 20.10 26.12
CA GLN A 472 3.26 19.58 27.48
C GLN A 472 3.94 18.21 27.43
N THR A 473 4.92 18.02 28.32
CA THR A 473 5.61 16.75 28.52
C THR A 473 5.02 16.01 29.71
N PHE A 474 4.75 14.72 29.52
CA PHE A 474 4.18 13.81 30.52
C PHE A 474 5.11 12.64 30.76
N SER A 475 5.19 12.14 31.98
CA SER A 475 5.90 10.88 32.27
C SER A 475 5.05 9.67 31.89
N ILE A 476 5.48 8.83 30.97
CA ILE A 476 4.77 7.61 30.58
C ILE A 476 5.53 6.35 31.02
N SER A 477 4.84 5.22 31.06
CA SER A 477 5.44 3.92 31.41
C SER A 477 4.89 2.78 30.53
N SER A 478 4.42 3.11 29.34
CA SER A 478 3.89 2.16 28.36
C SER A 478 5.00 1.32 27.79
N LYS A 479 4.81 0.01 27.75
CA LYS A 479 5.80 -0.93 27.20
C LYS A 479 5.54 -1.25 25.74
N ASP A 480 4.36 -0.89 25.26
CA ASP A 480 3.87 -1.17 23.92
C ASP A 480 3.37 0.12 23.26
N PRO A 481 3.73 0.41 21.99
CA PRO A 481 3.20 1.56 21.26
C PRO A 481 1.66 1.65 21.23
N GLU A 482 0.97 0.51 21.16
CA GLU A 482 -0.52 0.47 21.14
C GLU A 482 -1.14 0.99 22.44
N GLU A 483 -0.42 0.93 23.57
CA GLU A 483 -0.87 1.47 24.85
C GLU A 483 -0.84 3.01 24.86
N ILE A 484 -0.10 3.64 23.95
CA ILE A 484 -0.02 5.10 23.82
C ILE A 484 -1.30 5.62 23.15
N THR A 485 -2.29 5.87 23.99
CA THR A 485 -3.57 6.46 23.61
C THR A 485 -3.73 7.85 24.18
N LEU A 486 -4.12 8.81 23.35
CA LEU A 486 -4.46 10.17 23.74
C LEU A 486 -5.98 10.33 23.64
N ASN A 487 -6.64 10.68 24.74
CA ASN A 487 -8.06 11.01 24.72
C ASN A 487 -8.24 12.49 25.08
N LEU A 488 -9.02 13.18 24.25
CA LEU A 488 -9.34 14.59 24.41
C LEU A 488 -10.85 14.74 24.60
N LYS A 489 -11.24 15.24 25.78
CA LYS A 489 -12.62 15.45 26.18
C LYS A 489 -12.92 16.93 26.24
N VAL A 490 -13.75 17.43 25.34
CA VAL A 490 -14.18 18.83 25.28
C VAL A 490 -15.58 18.94 25.87
N ILE A 491 -15.69 19.71 26.95
CA ILE A 491 -16.90 19.86 27.74
C ILE A 491 -17.36 21.32 27.68
N THR A 492 -18.54 21.55 27.10
CA THR A 492 -19.16 22.88 27.07
C THR A 492 -19.80 23.19 28.44
N ASP A 493 -19.52 24.35 29.03
CA ASP A 493 -20.05 24.74 30.34
C ASP A 493 -21.60 24.78 30.33
N SER A 494 -22.23 24.37 31.44
CA SER A 494 -23.69 24.22 31.59
C SER A 494 -24.50 25.53 31.69
N GLY A 495 -23.92 26.66 31.29
CA GLY A 495 -24.60 27.96 31.24
C GLY A 495 -25.17 28.26 29.86
N SER A 496 -26.30 28.98 29.79
CA SER A 496 -27.02 29.26 28.54
C SER A 496 -26.11 29.77 27.41
N ASN A 497 -26.02 28.95 26.36
CA ASN A 497 -25.53 29.20 24.99
C ASN A 497 -24.05 28.94 24.67
N ALA A 498 -23.36 28.00 25.35
CA ALA A 498 -22.01 27.56 24.98
C ALA A 498 -21.98 26.67 23.71
N ALA A 499 -22.57 27.14 22.61
CA ALA A 499 -22.39 26.56 21.28
C ALA A 499 -21.13 27.14 20.64
N GLY A 500 -20.42 26.31 19.87
CA GLY A 500 -19.22 26.71 19.17
C GLY A 500 -18.57 25.58 18.39
N THR A 501 -17.54 25.91 17.62
CA THR A 501 -16.78 24.96 16.81
C THR A 501 -15.40 24.77 17.42
N PHE A 502 -15.07 23.53 17.76
CA PHE A 502 -13.74 23.13 18.19
C PHE A 502 -12.93 22.70 16.96
N ARG A 503 -11.67 23.14 16.90
CA ARG A 503 -10.79 22.89 15.76
C ARG A 503 -9.43 22.36 16.21
N ILE A 504 -8.83 21.44 15.45
CA ILE A 504 -7.45 20.97 15.60
C ILE A 504 -6.81 20.98 14.21
N ASP A 505 -5.67 21.65 14.06
CA ASP A 505 -4.92 21.75 12.80
C ASP A 505 -3.68 20.84 12.83
N TYR A 506 -3.03 20.71 14.00
CA TYR A 506 -1.85 19.85 14.15
C TYR A 506 -1.90 19.06 15.44
N LEU A 507 -1.54 17.78 15.39
CA LEU A 507 -1.40 16.93 16.57
C LEU A 507 -0.29 15.88 16.39
N ALA A 508 0.74 15.98 17.22
CA ALA A 508 1.84 15.01 17.24
C ALA A 508 2.33 14.72 18.67
N VAL A 509 3.00 13.59 18.84
CA VAL A 509 3.66 13.21 20.10
C VAL A 509 5.15 12.96 19.87
N TYR A 510 5.97 13.45 20.78
CA TYR A 510 7.41 13.18 20.81
C TYR A 510 7.75 12.25 21.96
N LEU A 511 8.44 11.15 21.69
CA LEU A 511 8.79 10.13 22.68
C LEU A 511 10.26 10.27 23.08
N SER A 512 10.57 10.18 24.39
CA SER A 512 11.94 10.29 24.93
C SER A 512 12.18 9.59 26.26
#